data_AF-A0A959RLS9-F1
#
_entry.id   AF-A0A959RLS9-F1
#
_cell.length_a   1.000
_cell.length_b   1.000
_cell.length_c   1.000
_cell.angle_alpha   90.00
_cell.angle_beta   90.00
_cell.angle_gamma   90.00
#
_symmetry.space_group_name_H-M   'P 1'
#
loop_
_entity.id
_entity.type
_entity.pdbx_description
1 polymer ?
#
loop_
_entity_poly.entity_id
_entity_poly.type
_entity_poly.pdbx_seq_one_letter_code
_entity_poly.pdbx_strand_id
1 'polypeptide(L)'
;KYGVDLGYEMDMSLWGLELYSKLNDDKNVHEIVKRSLEKNLSFVYPNGAIDGSWGSRCYKWTTFGSKTADGSQILFSLFADEDERYAAASIRNLNYLRTMIKDGLIGNGPHFWDIMADKLCNYPTFARAKNLALSIFYTENEDYNLPDLPSDISGWYKYYPTINTLIARSENFMITVTGYNYKDLTFTNGGQYNQHPTGGTAANIWLKDFGFLQTSSQTKYVRGEVMHMPVMNDTVIALTPRIEFTNENGYFTNLYEFENRIAIEEIENSLVKVKAVGELKNEHWYQGGVGYSLEHILSDNYIQKNVEINFHDRNPIVKIIDAIVQDKVTEIKIHSPKKAEIIKDNKRVYFEIIEGDVMLSIADQADKFIFPFPAMKVFPLQIIVIKPESGFIQKIKYRLSID
;
A
#
# COMPACT_ATOMS: atom_id res chain seq x y z
N LYS A 1 3.81 13.83 16.82
CA LYS A 1 4.64 12.82 16.12
C LYS A 1 5.06 13.40 14.78
N TYR A 2 6.28 13.18 14.33
CA TYR A 2 6.70 13.57 12.98
C TYR A 2 6.13 12.59 11.95
N GLY A 3 5.90 13.06 10.73
CA GLY A 3 5.48 12.20 9.64
C GLY A 3 6.65 11.33 9.17
N VAL A 4 6.36 10.07 8.86
CA VAL A 4 7.29 9.11 8.26
C VAL A 4 6.89 8.88 6.80
N ASP A 5 7.90 8.83 5.93
CA ASP A 5 7.78 8.53 4.51
C ASP A 5 8.90 7.59 4.10
N LEU A 6 8.56 6.32 3.96
CA LEU A 6 9.49 5.26 3.58
C LEU A 6 10.11 5.50 2.19
N GLY A 7 9.31 5.99 1.23
CA GLY A 7 9.76 6.20 -0.14
C GLY A 7 10.77 7.33 -0.24
N TYR A 8 10.50 8.48 0.38
CA TYR A 8 11.42 9.62 0.35
C TYR A 8 12.63 9.44 1.26
N GLU A 9 12.50 8.66 2.34
CA GLU A 9 13.62 8.24 3.17
C GLU A 9 14.67 7.51 2.32
N MET A 10 14.27 6.49 1.56
CA MET A 10 15.18 5.77 0.65
C MET A 10 15.60 6.59 -0.58
N ASP A 11 14.65 7.27 -1.23
CA ASP A 11 14.91 7.90 -2.52
C ASP A 11 15.59 9.27 -2.43
N MET A 12 15.71 9.86 -1.23
CA MET A 12 16.33 11.19 -1.07
C MET A 12 17.13 11.34 0.23
N SER A 13 16.52 11.11 1.39
CA SER A 13 17.11 11.55 2.66
C SER A 13 18.32 10.72 3.09
N LEU A 14 18.22 9.40 3.05
CA LEU A 14 19.27 8.53 3.58
C LEU A 14 20.56 8.59 2.76
N TRP A 15 20.49 8.62 1.43
CA TRP A 15 21.71 8.71 0.63
C TRP A 15 22.35 10.09 0.75
N GLY A 16 21.57 11.16 0.92
CA GLY A 16 22.12 12.49 1.17
C GLY A 16 22.90 12.55 2.48
N LEU A 17 22.36 11.91 3.53
CA LEU A 17 23.04 11.75 4.82
C LEU A 17 24.27 10.87 4.73
N GLU A 18 24.23 9.78 3.95
CA GLU A 18 25.38 8.91 3.76
C GLU A 18 26.50 9.60 2.97
N LEU A 19 26.17 10.35 1.92
CA LEU A 19 27.17 11.16 1.22
C LEU A 19 27.81 12.19 2.16
N TYR A 20 27.01 12.86 3.00
CA TYR A 20 27.55 13.75 4.03
C TYR A 20 28.51 13.01 4.97
N SER A 21 28.11 11.84 5.45
CA SER A 21 28.93 10.98 6.31
C SER A 21 30.28 10.66 5.67
N LYS A 22 30.29 10.11 4.45
CA LYS A 22 31.53 9.77 3.73
C LYS A 22 32.44 10.97 3.50
N LEU A 23 31.86 12.13 3.17
CA LEU A 23 32.62 13.37 2.93
C LEU A 23 33.23 13.98 4.19
N ASN A 24 32.69 13.67 5.38
CA ASN A 24 33.13 14.24 6.66
C ASN A 24 33.72 13.20 7.63
N ASP A 25 33.84 11.94 7.21
CA ASP A 25 34.19 10.79 8.08
C ASP A 25 33.27 10.70 9.33
N ASP A 26 31.99 11.02 9.17
CA ASP A 26 31.01 11.02 10.27
C ASP A 26 30.38 9.64 10.48
N LYS A 27 31.10 8.80 11.24
CA LYS A 27 30.67 7.43 11.58
C LYS A 27 29.33 7.36 12.33
N ASN A 28 28.93 8.43 13.03
CA ASN A 28 27.65 8.42 13.75
C ASN A 28 26.49 8.53 12.76
N VAL A 29 26.61 9.41 11.76
CA VAL A 29 25.58 9.55 10.71
C VAL A 29 25.51 8.28 9.86
N HIS A 30 26.66 7.72 9.47
CA HIS A 30 26.73 6.43 8.77
C HIS A 30 25.90 5.35 9.48
N GLU A 31 26.13 5.19 10.78
CA GLU A 31 25.53 4.09 11.52
C GLU A 31 24.03 4.29 11.78
N ILE A 32 23.57 5.54 11.82
CA ILE A 32 22.14 5.86 11.82
C ILE A 32 21.52 5.47 10.47
N VAL A 33 22.16 5.84 9.36
CA VAL A 33 21.66 5.53 8.02
C VAL A 33 21.60 4.02 7.81
N LYS A 34 22.67 3.29 8.14
CA LYS A 34 22.76 1.83 8.05
C LYS A 34 21.61 1.15 8.79
N ARG A 35 21.38 1.51 10.06
CA ARG A 35 20.29 0.95 10.88
C ARG A 35 18.90 1.25 10.34
N SER A 36 18.70 2.39 9.68
CA SER A 36 17.44 2.69 8.98
C SER A 36 17.30 1.84 7.72
N LEU A 37 18.35 1.75 6.90
CA LEU A 37 18.35 1.05 5.64
C LEU A 37 18.13 -0.47 5.80
N GLU A 38 18.69 -1.11 6.82
CA GLU A 38 18.42 -2.51 7.16
C GLU A 38 16.91 -2.82 7.33
N LYS A 39 16.15 -1.89 7.92
CA LYS A 39 14.70 -2.07 8.09
C LYS A 39 13.97 -1.96 6.75
N ASN A 40 14.45 -1.05 5.89
CA ASN A 40 13.83 -0.72 4.60
C ASN A 40 13.85 -1.91 3.63
N LEU A 41 14.84 -2.81 3.71
CA LEU A 41 14.86 -4.05 2.90
C LEU A 41 13.59 -4.90 3.05
N SER A 42 12.94 -4.85 4.21
CA SER A 42 11.69 -5.60 4.45
C SER A 42 10.53 -5.13 3.55
N PHE A 43 10.62 -3.92 3.02
CA PHE A 43 9.61 -3.29 2.17
C PHE A 43 9.92 -3.38 0.67
N VAL A 44 10.98 -4.09 0.29
CA VAL A 44 11.27 -4.41 -1.12
C VAL A 44 10.60 -5.75 -1.45
N TYR A 45 9.56 -5.72 -2.28
CA TYR A 45 8.87 -6.92 -2.73
C TYR A 45 9.76 -7.79 -3.63
N PRO A 46 9.46 -9.10 -3.79
CA PRO A 46 10.30 -10.00 -4.58
C PRO A 46 10.49 -9.55 -6.03
N ASN A 47 9.48 -8.89 -6.61
CA ASN A 47 9.54 -8.33 -7.96
C ASN A 47 10.31 -7.00 -8.07
N GLY A 48 10.87 -6.47 -6.98
CA GLY A 48 11.61 -5.22 -6.94
C GLY A 48 10.76 -3.97 -6.66
N ALA A 49 9.44 -4.10 -6.53
CA ALA A 49 8.61 -2.99 -6.10
C ALA A 49 8.96 -2.58 -4.66
N ILE A 50 8.88 -1.29 -4.36
CA ILE A 50 9.05 -0.72 -3.03
C ILE A 50 7.68 -0.38 -2.47
N ASP A 51 7.38 -0.87 -1.27
CA ASP A 51 6.17 -0.50 -0.56
C ASP A 51 6.21 0.97 -0.12
N GLY A 52 5.30 1.77 -0.65
CA GLY A 52 5.02 3.14 -0.20
C GLY A 52 3.52 3.37 -0.01
N SER A 53 2.80 2.29 0.29
CA SER A 53 1.33 2.26 0.40
C SER A 53 0.79 2.92 1.66
N TRP A 54 1.67 3.40 2.55
CA TRP A 54 1.36 4.05 3.81
C TRP A 54 2.33 5.21 4.06
N GLY A 55 2.11 5.98 5.12
CA GLY A 55 2.97 7.10 5.49
C GLY A 55 2.46 8.44 4.97
N SER A 56 3.05 9.53 5.45
CA SER A 56 2.53 10.89 5.21
C SER A 56 2.62 11.33 3.76
N ARG A 57 3.51 10.75 2.95
CA ARG A 57 3.65 11.07 1.52
C ARG A 57 3.39 9.91 0.57
N CYS A 58 2.58 8.93 0.99
CA CYS A 58 2.07 7.90 0.08
C CYS A 58 1.34 8.51 -1.14
N TYR A 59 0.90 9.79 -1.07
CA TYR A 59 0.37 10.56 -2.19
C TYR A 59 1.34 10.75 -3.38
N LYS A 60 2.61 10.36 -3.25
CA LYS A 60 3.61 10.37 -4.32
C LYS A 60 4.18 9.00 -4.66
N TRP A 61 3.65 7.94 -4.07
CA TRP A 61 4.17 6.60 -4.27
C TRP A 61 3.92 6.12 -5.71
N THR A 62 4.92 5.48 -6.32
CA THR A 62 4.89 5.01 -7.72
C THR A 62 5.16 3.51 -7.87
N THR A 63 5.09 2.73 -6.78
CA THR A 63 5.53 1.32 -6.66
C THR A 63 7.01 1.05 -6.88
N PHE A 64 7.76 1.88 -7.60
CA PHE A 64 9.22 1.80 -7.69
C PHE A 64 9.93 2.79 -6.75
N GLY A 65 9.19 3.66 -6.07
CA GLY A 65 9.70 4.65 -5.13
C GLY A 65 8.75 5.85 -5.01
N SER A 66 9.31 7.05 -4.87
CA SER A 66 8.56 8.32 -4.77
C SER A 66 8.76 9.19 -6.02
N LYS A 67 7.66 9.72 -6.55
CA LYS A 67 7.59 10.44 -7.82
C LYS A 67 8.63 11.56 -7.99
N THR A 68 8.78 12.39 -6.96
CA THR A 68 9.63 13.60 -7.01
C THR A 68 10.92 13.41 -6.23
N ALA A 69 11.34 12.16 -6.04
CA ALA A 69 12.57 11.82 -5.38
C ALA A 69 13.56 11.19 -6.36
N ASP A 70 14.84 11.14 -5.99
CA ASP A 70 15.90 10.78 -6.91
C ASP A 70 15.85 9.29 -7.22
N GLY A 71 15.86 8.44 -6.19
CA GLY A 71 15.76 6.99 -6.31
C GLY A 71 16.60 6.26 -5.27
N SER A 72 16.29 5.00 -5.05
CA SER A 72 16.95 4.18 -4.04
C SER A 72 18.25 3.56 -4.54
N GLN A 73 18.52 3.56 -5.86
CA GLN A 73 19.70 2.91 -6.43
C GLN A 73 21.00 3.50 -5.88
N ILE A 74 21.11 4.83 -5.77
CA ILE A 74 22.29 5.46 -5.17
C ILE A 74 22.49 5.02 -3.70
N LEU A 75 21.42 5.00 -2.90
CA LEU A 75 21.49 4.58 -1.50
C LEU A 75 22.00 3.16 -1.40
N PHE A 76 21.42 2.27 -2.18
CA PHE A 76 21.83 0.87 -2.19
C PHE A 76 23.26 0.68 -2.70
N SER A 77 23.70 1.47 -3.68
CA SER A 77 25.08 1.40 -4.20
C SER A 77 26.10 1.82 -3.14
N LEU A 78 25.77 2.85 -2.33
CA LEU A 78 26.67 3.33 -1.27
C LEU A 78 26.96 2.31 -0.17
N PHE A 79 26.09 1.31 0.00
CA PHE A 79 26.19 0.27 1.02
C PHE A 79 26.43 -1.14 0.44
N ALA A 80 26.49 -1.31 -0.88
CA ALA A 80 26.55 -2.61 -1.52
C ALA A 80 27.78 -3.45 -1.13
N ASP A 81 28.92 -2.81 -0.92
CA ASP A 81 30.16 -3.47 -0.47
C ASP A 81 30.11 -3.92 1.00
N GLU A 82 29.26 -3.29 1.82
CA GLU A 82 29.06 -3.71 3.21
C GLU A 82 28.07 -4.86 3.32
N ASP A 83 27.10 -4.91 2.41
CA ASP A 83 26.06 -5.92 2.36
C ASP A 83 25.45 -6.03 0.95
N GLU A 84 25.79 -7.12 0.26
CA GLU A 84 25.38 -7.35 -1.13
C GLU A 84 23.85 -7.44 -1.33
N ARG A 85 23.06 -7.60 -0.25
CA ARG A 85 21.59 -7.48 -0.33
C ARG A 85 21.17 -6.11 -0.88
N TYR A 86 21.96 -5.06 -0.66
CA TYR A 86 21.67 -3.76 -1.25
C TYR A 86 21.88 -3.74 -2.76
N ALA A 87 22.91 -4.40 -3.28
CA ALA A 87 23.06 -4.61 -4.72
C ALA A 87 21.86 -5.38 -5.31
N ALA A 88 21.43 -6.45 -4.64
CA ALA A 88 20.24 -7.21 -5.04
C ALA A 88 18.97 -6.33 -5.06
N ALA A 89 18.75 -5.52 -4.01
CA ALA A 89 17.60 -4.61 -3.95
C ALA A 89 17.64 -3.54 -5.06
N SER A 90 18.82 -2.96 -5.31
CA SER A 90 19.04 -1.97 -6.37
C SER A 90 18.68 -2.51 -7.75
N ILE A 91 19.25 -3.67 -8.12
CA ILE A 91 19.05 -4.30 -9.42
C ILE A 91 17.59 -4.75 -9.60
N ARG A 92 16.96 -5.33 -8.58
CA ARG A 92 15.54 -5.72 -8.66
C ARG A 92 14.64 -4.50 -8.85
N ASN A 93 14.84 -3.44 -8.08
CA ASN A 93 14.06 -2.21 -8.25
C ASN A 93 14.29 -1.54 -9.61
N LEU A 94 15.52 -1.55 -10.12
CA LEU A 94 15.82 -1.07 -11.47
C LEU A 94 15.10 -1.90 -12.54
N ASN A 95 15.14 -3.23 -12.44
CA ASN A 95 14.43 -4.11 -13.38
C ASN A 95 12.92 -3.87 -13.34
N TYR A 96 12.36 -3.69 -12.13
CA TYR A 96 10.96 -3.31 -11.96
C TYR A 96 10.64 -1.95 -12.59
N LEU A 97 11.43 -0.91 -12.31
CA LEU A 97 11.30 0.42 -12.91
C LEU A 97 11.30 0.38 -14.44
N ARG A 98 12.17 -0.44 -15.06
CA ARG A 98 12.28 -0.56 -16.52
C ARG A 98 10.98 -1.00 -17.19
N THR A 99 10.12 -1.73 -16.48
CA THR A 99 8.79 -2.13 -16.98
C THR A 99 7.84 -0.94 -17.22
N MET A 100 8.17 0.23 -16.66
CA MET A 100 7.36 1.44 -16.73
C MET A 100 7.95 2.50 -17.66
N ILE A 101 9.04 2.16 -18.35
CA ILE A 101 9.67 3.04 -19.34
C ILE A 101 8.98 2.85 -20.69
N LYS A 102 8.59 3.95 -21.31
CA LYS A 102 8.14 3.98 -22.71
C LYS A 102 8.74 5.20 -23.40
N ASP A 103 9.37 4.97 -24.56
CA ASP A 103 9.99 6.03 -25.37
C ASP A 103 10.98 6.91 -24.57
N GLY A 104 11.73 6.29 -23.65
CA GLY A 104 12.70 6.98 -22.79
C GLY A 104 12.10 7.77 -21.62
N LEU A 105 10.78 7.69 -21.42
CA LEU A 105 10.05 8.40 -20.36
C LEU A 105 9.52 7.41 -19.32
N ILE A 106 9.44 7.84 -18.05
CA ILE A 106 8.99 7.01 -16.93
C ILE A 106 7.54 7.34 -16.58
N GLY A 107 6.68 6.32 -16.58
CA GLY A 107 5.32 6.42 -16.04
C GLY A 107 5.29 6.33 -14.52
N ASN A 108 4.29 6.91 -13.86
CA ASN A 108 4.20 6.95 -12.39
C ASN A 108 3.78 5.61 -11.73
N GLY A 109 3.79 4.51 -12.46
CA GLY A 109 3.41 3.19 -11.98
C GLY A 109 2.97 2.23 -13.11
N PRO A 110 2.59 0.98 -12.78
CA PRO A 110 2.45 -0.09 -13.75
C PRO A 110 1.40 0.14 -14.83
N HIS A 111 0.26 0.76 -14.50
CA HIS A 111 -0.82 0.97 -15.48
C HIS A 111 -0.74 2.34 -16.14
N PHE A 112 0.27 3.17 -15.82
CA PHE A 112 0.32 4.58 -16.21
C PHE A 112 0.04 4.82 -17.71
N TRP A 113 0.68 4.04 -18.58
CA TRP A 113 0.56 4.18 -20.02
C TRP A 113 -0.82 3.86 -20.59
N ASP A 114 -1.64 3.13 -19.83
CA ASP A 114 -2.98 2.72 -20.24
C ASP A 114 -4.06 3.65 -19.71
N ILE A 115 -3.87 4.21 -18.51
CA ILE A 115 -4.89 5.02 -17.85
C ILE A 115 -4.59 6.53 -17.87
N MET A 116 -3.35 6.94 -18.12
CA MET A 116 -2.89 8.31 -17.90
C MET A 116 -1.75 8.78 -18.83
N ALA A 117 -1.55 8.15 -20.00
CA ALA A 117 -0.47 8.52 -20.90
C ALA A 117 -0.48 10.00 -21.30
N ASP A 118 -1.66 10.62 -21.44
CA ASP A 118 -1.85 12.04 -21.75
C ASP A 118 -1.53 12.97 -20.56
N LYS A 119 -1.25 12.41 -19.38
CA LYS A 119 -0.96 13.13 -18.13
C LYS A 119 0.51 13.01 -17.69
N LEU A 120 1.40 12.70 -18.63
CA LEU A 120 2.82 12.52 -18.33
C LEU A 120 3.46 13.78 -17.73
N CYS A 121 4.23 13.55 -16.67
CA CYS A 121 5.14 14.53 -16.09
C CYS A 121 6.54 13.95 -16.23
N ASN A 122 7.47 14.69 -16.85
CA ASN A 122 8.84 14.22 -17.09
C ASN A 122 9.76 14.29 -15.85
N TYR A 123 9.29 14.85 -14.73
CA TYR A 123 10.09 15.00 -13.50
C TYR A 123 10.70 13.66 -13.02
N PRO A 124 9.94 12.55 -12.91
CA PRO A 124 10.51 11.27 -12.48
C PRO A 124 11.61 10.77 -13.42
N THR A 125 11.50 11.02 -14.73
CA THR A 125 12.52 10.65 -15.72
C THR A 125 13.87 11.29 -15.37
N PHE A 126 13.91 12.61 -15.14
CA PHE A 126 15.16 13.30 -14.82
C PHE A 126 15.68 12.98 -13.43
N ALA A 127 14.79 12.83 -12.44
CA ALA A 127 15.18 12.45 -11.08
C ALA A 127 15.86 11.06 -11.07
N ARG A 128 15.28 10.09 -11.79
CA ARG A 128 15.84 8.73 -11.93
C ARG A 128 17.11 8.72 -12.77
N ALA A 129 17.21 9.49 -13.85
CA ALA A 129 18.44 9.59 -14.63
C ALA A 129 19.61 10.11 -13.77
N LYS A 130 19.38 11.16 -12.96
CA LYS A 130 20.36 11.68 -12.01
C LYS A 130 20.76 10.60 -11.00
N ASN A 131 19.79 9.89 -10.45
CA ASN A 131 20.02 8.83 -9.47
C ASN A 131 20.87 7.67 -10.01
N LEU A 132 20.56 7.21 -11.22
CA LEU A 132 21.34 6.15 -11.87
C LEU A 132 22.76 6.61 -12.21
N ALA A 133 22.93 7.85 -12.67
CA ALA A 133 24.27 8.42 -12.88
C ALA A 133 25.09 8.47 -11.58
N LEU A 134 24.47 8.86 -10.46
CA LEU A 134 25.13 8.85 -9.15
C LEU A 134 25.41 7.43 -8.65
N SER A 135 24.49 6.49 -8.85
CA SER A 135 24.71 5.08 -8.53
C SER A 135 25.94 4.55 -9.27
N ILE A 136 26.03 4.74 -10.58
CA ILE A 136 27.22 4.37 -11.38
C ILE A 136 28.49 5.04 -10.85
N PHE A 137 28.42 6.32 -10.49
CA PHE A 137 29.58 7.07 -10.01
C PHE A 137 30.11 6.58 -8.65
N TYR A 138 29.22 6.15 -7.75
CA TYR A 138 29.58 5.73 -6.38
C TYR A 138 29.70 4.22 -6.20
N THR A 139 29.38 3.42 -7.21
CA THR A 139 29.62 1.98 -7.18
C THR A 139 31.12 1.71 -7.30
N GLU A 140 31.70 1.03 -6.30
CA GLU A 140 33.14 0.69 -6.29
C GLU A 140 33.42 -0.70 -6.89
N ASN A 141 32.48 -1.65 -6.75
CA ASN A 141 32.55 -3.00 -7.31
C ASN A 141 31.44 -3.23 -8.35
N GLU A 142 31.73 -3.93 -9.44
CA GLU A 142 30.75 -4.29 -10.49
C GLU A 142 30.27 -5.75 -10.37
N ASP A 143 31.02 -6.58 -9.64
CA ASP A 143 30.77 -8.01 -9.48
C ASP A 143 30.23 -8.29 -8.06
N TYR A 144 28.92 -8.10 -7.87
CA TYR A 144 28.21 -8.49 -6.65
C TYR A 144 27.50 -9.83 -6.82
N ASN A 145 27.46 -10.63 -5.77
CA ASN A 145 26.42 -11.65 -5.69
C ASN A 145 25.07 -10.94 -5.44
N LEU A 146 23.99 -11.50 -5.97
CA LEU A 146 22.64 -10.96 -5.76
C LEU A 146 21.87 -11.90 -4.82
N PRO A 147 22.16 -11.87 -3.50
CA PRO A 147 21.56 -12.79 -2.54
C PRO A 147 20.04 -12.55 -2.38
N ASP A 148 19.42 -13.47 -1.65
CA ASP A 148 18.01 -13.35 -1.25
C ASP A 148 17.79 -12.12 -0.37
N LEU A 149 16.72 -11.39 -0.66
CA LEU A 149 16.18 -10.32 0.16
C LEU A 149 15.27 -10.91 1.25
N PRO A 150 14.95 -10.16 2.32
CA PRO A 150 14.00 -10.60 3.32
C PRO A 150 12.66 -11.07 2.73
N SER A 151 12.22 -10.50 1.61
CA SER A 151 10.97 -10.86 0.94
C SER A 151 11.00 -12.19 0.18
N ASP A 152 12.17 -12.76 -0.08
CA ASP A 152 12.31 -14.10 -0.69
C ASP A 152 12.15 -15.21 0.35
N ILE A 153 12.42 -14.91 1.62
CA ILE A 153 12.31 -15.84 2.75
C ILE A 153 10.88 -15.75 3.29
N SER A 154 10.19 -16.89 3.43
CA SER A 154 8.83 -16.94 4.00
C SER A 154 8.81 -17.14 5.52
N GLY A 155 7.63 -17.00 6.13
CA GLY A 155 7.38 -17.39 7.51
C GLY A 155 7.74 -16.32 8.55
N TRP A 156 7.64 -15.03 8.19
CA TRP A 156 7.96 -13.95 9.12
C TRP A 156 6.95 -12.79 9.06
N TYR A 157 6.85 -12.07 10.17
CA TYR A 157 6.21 -10.76 10.23
C TYR A 157 7.06 -9.78 11.03
N LYS A 158 6.91 -8.49 10.73
CA LYS A 158 7.53 -7.38 11.45
C LYS A 158 6.46 -6.35 11.77
N TYR A 159 6.33 -6.03 13.06
CA TYR A 159 5.51 -4.92 13.52
C TYR A 159 6.39 -3.76 13.94
N TYR A 160 6.04 -2.56 13.49
CA TYR A 160 6.71 -1.32 13.81
C TYR A 160 5.77 -0.44 14.64
N PRO A 161 5.83 -0.52 16.00
CA PRO A 161 4.88 0.18 16.87
C PRO A 161 4.91 1.70 16.72
N THR A 162 6.07 2.27 16.37
CA THR A 162 6.26 3.72 16.22
C THR A 162 5.40 4.31 15.10
N ILE A 163 5.23 3.57 14.01
CA ILE A 163 4.39 3.90 12.85
C ILE A 163 3.08 3.11 12.83
N ASN A 164 2.87 2.19 13.77
CA ASN A 164 1.69 1.33 13.85
C ASN A 164 1.41 0.57 12.53
N THR A 165 2.44 -0.03 11.95
CA THR A 165 2.35 -0.76 10.67
C THR A 165 2.96 -2.15 10.85
N LEU A 166 2.29 -3.16 10.31
CA LEU A 166 2.78 -4.54 10.22
C LEU A 166 3.01 -4.90 8.76
N ILE A 167 4.11 -5.60 8.50
CA ILE A 167 4.36 -6.29 7.24
C ILE A 167 4.62 -7.77 7.53
N ALA A 168 4.04 -8.66 6.73
CA ALA A 168 4.21 -10.09 6.88
C ALA A 168 4.39 -10.79 5.54
N ARG A 169 5.11 -11.91 5.54
CA ARG A 169 5.45 -12.74 4.39
C ARG A 169 5.16 -14.21 4.72
N SER A 170 4.09 -14.76 4.14
CA SER A 170 3.83 -16.20 4.12
C SER A 170 4.54 -16.85 2.93
N GLU A 171 4.25 -18.11 2.60
CA GLU A 171 4.81 -18.74 1.40
C GLU A 171 4.39 -18.01 0.11
N ASN A 172 3.12 -17.67 -0.04
CA ASN A 172 2.60 -17.08 -1.29
C ASN A 172 2.25 -15.60 -1.18
N PHE A 173 1.99 -15.10 0.02
CA PHE A 173 1.53 -13.73 0.21
C PHE A 173 2.56 -12.84 0.92
N MET A 174 2.51 -11.56 0.60
CA MET A 174 2.94 -10.49 1.49
C MET A 174 1.77 -9.55 1.76
N ILE A 175 1.67 -9.04 2.97
CA ILE A 175 0.65 -8.07 3.36
C ILE A 175 1.26 -6.95 4.19
N THR A 176 0.85 -5.72 3.91
CA THR A 176 1.12 -4.55 4.75
C THR A 176 -0.20 -4.08 5.37
N VAL A 177 -0.34 -4.22 6.69
CA VAL A 177 -1.50 -3.73 7.45
C VAL A 177 -1.09 -2.45 8.19
N THR A 178 -1.79 -1.35 7.95
CA THR A 178 -1.42 -0.03 8.48
C THR A 178 -2.50 0.55 9.39
N GLY A 179 -2.05 0.98 10.57
CA GLY A 179 -2.78 1.83 11.50
C GLY A 179 -2.06 3.16 11.70
N TYR A 180 -1.29 3.60 10.70
CA TYR A 180 -0.46 4.80 10.75
C TYR A 180 -1.24 6.02 11.27
N ASN A 181 -0.73 6.62 12.34
CA ASN A 181 -1.47 7.54 13.21
C ASN A 181 -0.94 8.98 13.20
N TYR A 182 -0.20 9.35 12.15
CA TYR A 182 0.25 10.72 11.99
C TYR A 182 -0.94 11.62 11.63
N LYS A 183 -1.13 12.72 12.36
CA LYS A 183 -2.08 13.78 12.02
C LYS A 183 -1.28 15.05 11.72
N ASP A 184 -1.43 15.57 10.51
CA ASP A 184 -0.99 16.92 10.21
C ASP A 184 -2.04 17.91 10.71
N LEU A 185 -1.71 18.61 11.80
CA LEU A 185 -2.58 19.60 12.43
C LEU A 185 -2.53 20.97 11.74
N THR A 186 -1.62 21.17 10.79
CA THR A 186 -1.48 22.46 10.08
C THR A 186 -2.52 22.62 8.98
N PHE A 187 -3.09 21.51 8.49
CA PHE A 187 -4.17 21.51 7.50
C PHE A 187 -5.47 20.99 8.13
N THR A 188 -6.27 21.90 8.68
CA THR A 188 -7.54 21.61 9.37
C THR A 188 -8.62 20.97 8.48
N ASN A 189 -8.44 20.96 7.16
CA ASN A 189 -9.41 20.48 6.17
C ASN A 189 -8.85 19.35 5.28
N GLY A 190 -8.09 18.40 5.84
CA GLY A 190 -7.71 17.20 5.11
C GLY A 190 -6.67 17.42 4.01
N GLY A 191 -5.61 18.18 4.30
CA GLY A 191 -4.46 18.35 3.41
C GLY A 191 -3.84 17.01 2.99
N GLN A 192 -2.98 17.01 1.97
CA GLN A 192 -2.43 15.79 1.34
C GLN A 192 -1.78 14.81 2.33
N TYR A 193 -1.23 15.32 3.43
CA TYR A 193 -0.58 14.52 4.47
C TYR A 193 -1.55 13.79 5.41
N ASN A 194 -2.85 14.13 5.38
CA ASN A 194 -3.92 13.44 6.10
C ASN A 194 -4.72 12.50 5.20
N GLN A 195 -4.30 12.33 3.94
CA GLN A 195 -4.96 11.48 2.96
C GLN A 195 -4.19 10.18 2.76
N HIS A 196 -3.82 9.51 3.85
CA HIS A 196 -3.06 8.26 3.82
C HIS A 196 -3.88 7.07 4.32
N PRO A 197 -3.60 5.85 3.82
CA PRO A 197 -4.18 4.63 4.37
C PRO A 197 -3.87 4.44 5.86
N THR A 198 -4.89 4.07 6.63
CA THR A 198 -4.82 3.74 8.06
C THR A 198 -6.09 2.98 8.47
N GLY A 199 -6.43 2.92 9.76
CA GLY A 199 -7.63 2.26 10.26
C GLY A 199 -7.56 0.75 10.18
N GLY A 200 -6.34 0.19 10.23
CA GLY A 200 -6.11 -1.24 10.13
C GLY A 200 -6.35 -1.84 8.74
N THR A 201 -6.38 -1.02 7.69
CA THR A 201 -6.54 -1.55 6.32
C THR A 201 -5.30 -2.34 5.87
N ALA A 202 -5.51 -3.32 4.98
CA ALA A 202 -4.46 -3.93 4.20
C ALA A 202 -4.05 -2.98 3.06
N ALA A 203 -3.03 -2.15 3.29
CA ALA A 203 -2.57 -1.15 2.34
C ALA A 203 -1.97 -1.78 1.08
N ASN A 204 -1.31 -2.93 1.22
CA ASN A 204 -0.88 -3.76 0.10
C ASN A 204 -1.11 -5.22 0.40
N ILE A 205 -1.49 -5.97 -0.63
CA ILE A 205 -1.37 -7.43 -0.67
C ILE A 205 -0.64 -7.79 -1.95
N TRP A 206 0.50 -8.44 -1.82
CA TRP A 206 1.25 -9.01 -2.94
C TRP A 206 1.12 -10.53 -2.92
N LEU A 207 0.99 -11.13 -4.09
CA LEU A 207 0.86 -12.58 -4.29
C LEU A 207 1.93 -13.05 -5.27
N LYS A 208 2.59 -14.16 -4.92
CA LYS A 208 3.63 -14.82 -5.72
C LYS A 208 3.13 -15.14 -7.12
N ASP A 209 3.93 -14.72 -8.11
CA ASP A 209 3.66 -14.77 -9.55
C ASP A 209 2.36 -14.07 -10.01
N PHE A 210 1.74 -13.26 -9.14
CA PHE A 210 0.62 -12.39 -9.48
C PHE A 210 1.03 -10.91 -9.43
N GLY A 211 1.92 -10.54 -8.49
CA GLY A 211 2.26 -9.16 -8.20
C GLY A 211 1.32 -8.58 -7.14
N PHE A 212 0.97 -7.29 -7.25
CA PHE A 212 -0.02 -6.69 -6.36
C PHE A 212 -1.40 -7.30 -6.63
N LEU A 213 -1.98 -7.98 -5.64
CA LEU A 213 -3.38 -8.40 -5.63
C LEU A 213 -4.28 -7.25 -5.17
N GLN A 214 -3.82 -6.51 -4.15
CA GLN A 214 -4.48 -5.30 -3.65
C GLN A 214 -3.43 -4.20 -3.41
N THR A 215 -3.85 -2.95 -3.55
CA THR A 215 -2.98 -1.78 -3.39
C THR A 215 -3.75 -0.63 -2.77
N SER A 216 -3.03 0.42 -2.35
CA SER A 216 -3.61 1.61 -1.78
C SER A 216 -3.36 2.87 -2.62
N SER A 217 -4.06 3.92 -2.24
CA SER A 217 -3.89 5.27 -2.74
C SER A 217 -4.18 6.27 -1.63
N GLN A 218 -4.22 7.55 -1.96
CA GLN A 218 -4.81 8.52 -1.06
C GLN A 218 -6.30 8.21 -0.81
N THR A 219 -6.78 8.52 0.40
CA THR A 219 -8.20 8.41 0.77
C THR A 219 -9.07 9.33 -0.10
N LYS A 220 -8.62 10.57 -0.29
CA LYS A 220 -9.16 11.54 -1.25
C LYS A 220 -7.99 12.12 -2.02
N TYR A 221 -8.15 12.25 -3.34
CA TYR A 221 -7.08 12.79 -4.18
C TYR A 221 -6.90 14.29 -3.90
N VAL A 222 -5.79 14.64 -3.26
CA VAL A 222 -5.41 16.02 -2.97
C VAL A 222 -4.08 16.32 -3.64
N ARG A 223 -4.09 17.30 -4.54
CA ARG A 223 -2.92 17.74 -5.31
C ARG A 223 -2.05 18.68 -4.48
N GLY A 224 -1.26 18.10 -3.57
CA GLY A 224 -0.31 18.87 -2.76
C GLY A 224 0.76 19.61 -3.58
N GLU A 225 1.12 19.08 -4.76
CA GLU A 225 2.05 19.71 -5.70
C GLU A 225 1.42 19.85 -7.07
N VAL A 226 0.69 20.96 -7.25
CA VAL A 226 -0.16 21.19 -8.43
C VAL A 226 0.59 21.06 -9.76
N MET A 227 1.86 21.46 -9.84
CA MET A 227 2.67 21.38 -11.06
C MET A 227 3.14 19.96 -11.39
N HIS A 228 3.21 19.07 -10.40
CA HIS A 228 3.75 17.73 -10.56
C HIS A 228 2.67 16.64 -10.46
N MET A 229 1.44 16.98 -10.10
CA MET A 229 0.35 16.02 -9.93
C MET A 229 -0.76 16.27 -10.95
N PRO A 230 -1.22 15.24 -11.67
CA PRO A 230 -2.22 15.38 -12.72
C PRO A 230 -3.56 15.89 -12.18
N VAL A 231 -4.31 16.60 -13.01
CA VAL A 231 -5.68 17.02 -12.71
C VAL A 231 -6.61 15.82 -12.92
N MET A 232 -7.31 15.38 -11.87
CA MET A 232 -8.18 14.19 -11.88
C MET A 232 -9.54 14.48 -11.21
N ASN A 233 -10.07 15.71 -11.38
CA ASN A 233 -11.24 16.21 -10.65
C ASN A 233 -12.45 15.26 -10.77
N ASP A 234 -12.90 14.68 -9.64
CA ASP A 234 -14.06 13.78 -9.50
C ASP A 234 -14.07 12.52 -10.38
N THR A 235 -12.91 12.16 -10.96
CA THR A 235 -12.74 10.98 -11.81
C THR A 235 -12.07 9.81 -11.11
N VAL A 236 -11.64 9.98 -9.86
CA VAL A 236 -10.87 8.97 -9.11
C VAL A 236 -11.54 8.65 -7.78
N ILE A 237 -11.57 7.36 -7.46
CA ILE A 237 -11.99 6.80 -6.18
C ILE A 237 -10.79 6.05 -5.59
N ALA A 238 -10.65 6.10 -4.26
CA ALA A 238 -9.55 5.45 -3.57
C ALA A 238 -9.45 3.96 -3.92
N LEU A 239 -8.23 3.50 -4.22
CA LEU A 239 -7.91 2.10 -4.48
C LEU A 239 -7.94 1.26 -3.19
N THR A 240 -7.62 1.92 -2.07
CA THR A 240 -7.42 1.30 -0.77
C THR A 240 -8.67 0.53 -0.32
N PRO A 241 -8.52 -0.77 0.04
CA PRO A 241 -9.57 -1.53 0.71
C PRO A 241 -10.04 -0.81 1.97
N ARG A 242 -11.35 -0.77 2.20
CA ARG A 242 -11.91 0.04 3.29
C ARG A 242 -13.33 -0.34 3.66
N ILE A 243 -13.73 0.14 4.82
CA ILE A 243 -15.12 0.18 5.27
C ILE A 243 -15.57 1.63 5.14
N GLU A 244 -16.72 1.86 4.53
CA GLU A 244 -17.25 3.20 4.30
C GLU A 244 -18.77 3.28 4.41
N PHE A 245 -19.28 4.49 4.65
CA PHE A 245 -20.66 4.84 4.35
C PHE A 245 -20.77 6.35 4.10
N THR A 246 -21.89 6.76 3.51
CA THR A 246 -22.24 8.17 3.32
C THR A 246 -23.61 8.45 3.92
N ASN A 247 -23.76 9.58 4.60
CA ASN A 247 -25.05 10.08 5.07
C ASN A 247 -25.12 11.61 4.89
N GLU A 248 -26.12 12.27 5.47
CA GLU A 248 -26.33 13.72 5.40
C GLU A 248 -25.18 14.55 5.99
N ASN A 249 -24.36 13.96 6.86
CA ASN A 249 -23.18 14.59 7.48
C ASN A 249 -21.88 14.33 6.70
N GLY A 250 -21.94 13.62 5.57
CA GLY A 250 -20.82 13.40 4.67
C GLY A 250 -20.36 11.95 4.55
N TYR A 251 -19.10 11.79 4.15
CA TYR A 251 -18.45 10.51 3.88
C TYR A 251 -17.62 10.06 5.09
N PHE A 252 -17.83 8.82 5.53
CA PHE A 252 -17.18 8.22 6.69
C PHE A 252 -16.46 6.93 6.30
N THR A 253 -15.25 6.73 6.79
CA THR A 253 -14.44 5.54 6.50
C THR A 253 -13.45 5.23 7.61
N ASN A 254 -13.01 3.97 7.70
CA ASN A 254 -11.91 3.59 8.58
C ASN A 254 -10.59 4.26 8.15
N LEU A 255 -10.45 4.69 6.90
CA LEU A 255 -9.25 5.38 6.43
C LEU A 255 -9.04 6.76 7.07
N TYR A 256 -10.01 7.30 7.82
CA TYR A 256 -9.85 8.49 8.67
C TYR A 256 -9.77 8.15 10.16
N GLU A 257 -9.66 6.87 10.52
CA GLU A 257 -9.47 6.41 11.90
C GLU A 257 -7.99 6.35 12.29
N PHE A 258 -7.46 7.49 12.68
CA PHE A 258 -6.03 7.67 12.99
C PHE A 258 -5.71 7.27 14.45
N GLU A 259 -6.71 6.91 15.25
CA GLU A 259 -6.57 6.50 16.64
C GLU A 259 -6.85 4.99 16.82
N ASN A 260 -6.94 4.24 15.72
CA ASN A 260 -7.07 2.78 15.77
C ASN A 260 -5.93 2.15 16.58
N ARG A 261 -6.25 1.00 17.17
CA ARG A 261 -5.27 0.16 17.86
C ARG A 261 -5.10 -1.12 17.07
N ILE A 262 -3.86 -1.48 16.76
CA ILE A 262 -3.52 -2.78 16.18
C ILE A 262 -3.11 -3.73 17.31
N ALA A 263 -3.74 -4.89 17.35
CA ALA A 263 -3.34 -6.03 18.15
C ALA A 263 -2.85 -7.16 17.23
N ILE A 264 -1.81 -7.86 17.64
CA ILE A 264 -1.17 -8.93 16.87
C ILE A 264 -1.18 -10.19 17.70
N GLU A 265 -1.52 -11.30 17.07
CA GLU A 265 -1.58 -12.61 17.71
C GLU A 265 -1.08 -13.67 16.72
N GLU A 266 -0.21 -14.56 17.20
CA GLU A 266 0.11 -15.80 16.49
C GLU A 266 -1.01 -16.80 16.73
N ILE A 267 -1.43 -17.48 15.67
CA ILE A 267 -2.55 -18.42 15.71
C ILE A 267 -2.15 -19.71 15.03
N GLU A 268 -2.69 -20.84 15.51
CA GLU A 268 -2.39 -22.14 14.90
C GLU A 268 -2.81 -22.17 13.42
N ASN A 269 -1.97 -22.77 12.57
CA ASN A 269 -2.19 -22.94 11.12
C ASN A 269 -2.29 -21.63 10.32
N SER A 270 -1.77 -20.51 10.84
CA SER A 270 -1.65 -19.25 10.12
C SER A 270 -0.44 -18.48 10.63
N LEU A 271 0.16 -17.64 9.80
CA LEU A 271 1.38 -16.92 10.16
C LEU A 271 1.11 -15.84 11.21
N VAL A 272 0.06 -15.03 10.99
CA VAL A 272 -0.27 -13.93 11.90
C VAL A 272 -1.73 -13.50 11.76
N LYS A 273 -2.34 -13.13 12.88
CA LYS A 273 -3.61 -12.42 12.96
C LYS A 273 -3.36 -10.98 13.37
N VAL A 274 -3.88 -10.02 12.61
CA VAL A 274 -3.77 -8.59 12.87
C VAL A 274 -5.17 -8.01 13.02
N LYS A 275 -5.49 -7.52 14.21
CA LYS A 275 -6.80 -6.95 14.54
C LYS A 275 -6.70 -5.45 14.73
N ALA A 276 -7.55 -4.70 14.06
CA ALA A 276 -7.74 -3.28 14.31
C ALA A 276 -9.17 -2.99 14.75
N VAL A 277 -9.34 -2.03 15.64
CA VAL A 277 -10.64 -1.55 16.12
C VAL A 277 -10.70 -0.03 16.11
N GLY A 278 -11.88 0.52 15.82
CA GLY A 278 -12.10 1.96 15.85
C GLY A 278 -13.49 2.37 15.40
N GLU A 279 -13.65 3.66 15.05
CA GLU A 279 -14.90 4.23 14.55
C GLU A 279 -14.72 4.74 13.12
N LEU A 280 -15.76 4.61 12.29
CA LEU A 280 -15.74 5.22 10.96
C LEU A 280 -15.84 6.74 11.13
N LYS A 281 -14.86 7.47 10.57
CA LYS A 281 -14.71 8.91 10.72
C LYS A 281 -14.73 9.63 9.37
N ASN A 282 -15.10 10.90 9.36
CA ASN A 282 -15.00 11.75 8.17
C ASN A 282 -13.62 12.45 8.06
N GLU A 283 -13.43 13.28 7.04
CA GLU A 283 -12.15 13.99 6.80
C GLU A 283 -11.75 14.98 7.91
N HIS A 284 -12.70 15.34 8.78
CA HIS A 284 -12.47 16.15 9.99
C HIS A 284 -12.31 15.30 11.25
N TRP A 285 -12.20 13.98 11.10
CA TRP A 285 -12.10 12.98 12.16
C TRP A 285 -13.32 12.88 13.10
N TYR A 286 -14.46 13.42 12.69
CA TYR A 286 -15.71 13.27 13.44
C TYR A 286 -16.28 11.86 13.23
N GLN A 287 -16.74 11.27 14.32
CA GLN A 287 -17.31 9.92 14.32
C GLN A 287 -18.67 9.90 13.61
N GLY A 288 -18.90 8.83 12.85
CA GLY A 288 -20.12 8.63 12.09
C GLY A 288 -21.20 7.80 12.80
N GLY A 289 -20.91 7.28 14.00
CA GLY A 289 -21.83 6.42 14.76
C GLY A 289 -21.82 4.96 14.29
N VAL A 290 -20.70 4.49 13.73
CA VAL A 290 -20.50 3.10 13.32
C VAL A 290 -19.10 2.66 13.74
N GLY A 291 -19.05 1.77 14.72
CA GLY A 291 -17.83 1.11 15.17
C GLY A 291 -17.46 -0.05 14.24
N TYR A 292 -16.17 -0.36 14.16
CA TYR A 292 -15.69 -1.53 13.41
C TYR A 292 -14.60 -2.29 14.15
N SER A 293 -14.55 -3.60 13.88
CA SER A 293 -13.37 -4.44 14.06
C SER A 293 -12.99 -5.02 12.71
N LEU A 294 -11.72 -4.93 12.34
CA LEU A 294 -11.16 -5.48 11.12
C LEU A 294 -9.98 -6.39 11.46
N GLU A 295 -10.13 -7.69 11.20
CA GLU A 295 -9.09 -8.69 11.41
C GLU A 295 -8.57 -9.20 10.07
N HIS A 296 -7.25 -9.24 9.90
CA HIS A 296 -6.58 -9.90 8.78
C HIS A 296 -5.87 -11.14 9.32
N ILE A 297 -6.19 -12.30 8.77
CA ILE A 297 -5.53 -13.57 9.07
C ILE A 297 -4.77 -14.00 7.83
N LEU A 298 -3.45 -14.09 7.96
CA LEU A 298 -2.55 -14.49 6.88
C LEU A 298 -2.15 -15.96 7.04
N SER A 299 -2.39 -16.76 6.02
CA SER A 299 -1.82 -18.10 5.87
C SER A 299 -0.96 -18.18 4.60
N ASP A 300 -0.43 -19.38 4.31
CA ASP A 300 0.31 -19.62 3.06
C ASP A 300 -0.59 -19.56 1.82
N ASN A 301 -1.87 -19.95 1.94
CA ASN A 301 -2.78 -20.11 0.80
C ASN A 301 -4.01 -19.19 0.84
N TYR A 302 -4.14 -18.37 1.88
CA TYR A 302 -5.21 -17.39 1.93
C TYR A 302 -4.92 -16.19 2.80
N ILE A 303 -5.67 -15.12 2.53
CA ILE A 303 -5.88 -14.00 3.45
C ILE A 303 -7.37 -13.96 3.77
N GLN A 304 -7.70 -14.12 5.05
CA GLN A 304 -9.07 -14.03 5.54
C GLN A 304 -9.27 -12.70 6.24
N LYS A 305 -10.42 -12.09 5.98
CA LYS A 305 -10.85 -10.86 6.65
C LYS A 305 -12.10 -11.15 7.47
N ASN A 306 -12.02 -10.90 8.78
CA ASN A 306 -13.18 -10.90 9.66
C ASN A 306 -13.53 -9.43 9.94
N VAL A 307 -14.75 -9.05 9.60
CA VAL A 307 -15.26 -7.69 9.79
C VAL A 307 -16.44 -7.73 10.74
N GLU A 308 -16.36 -6.96 11.81
CA GLU A 308 -17.49 -6.69 12.68
C GLU A 308 -17.90 -5.24 12.51
N ILE A 309 -19.18 -4.99 12.22
CA ILE A 309 -19.76 -3.66 12.14
C ILE A 309 -20.72 -3.48 13.30
N ASN A 310 -20.50 -2.46 14.12
CA ASN A 310 -21.35 -2.11 15.26
C ASN A 310 -22.11 -0.81 14.98
N PHE A 311 -23.42 -0.92 14.81
CA PHE A 311 -24.32 0.20 14.56
C PHE A 311 -24.74 0.83 15.88
N HIS A 312 -24.43 2.11 16.09
CA HIS A 312 -24.88 2.83 17.29
C HIS A 312 -26.29 3.43 17.04
N ASP A 313 -26.38 4.76 17.07
CA ASP A 313 -27.65 5.50 17.00
C ASP A 313 -28.20 5.66 15.57
N ARG A 314 -27.47 5.16 14.56
CA ARG A 314 -27.80 5.32 13.14
C ARG A 314 -27.71 3.98 12.41
N ASN A 315 -28.49 3.86 11.34
CA ASN A 315 -28.58 2.65 10.52
C ASN A 315 -28.14 2.93 9.06
N PRO A 316 -26.95 3.50 8.81
CA PRO A 316 -26.51 3.73 7.44
C PRO A 316 -26.30 2.41 6.69
N ILE A 317 -26.33 2.47 5.36
CA ILE A 317 -25.85 1.37 4.52
C ILE A 317 -24.32 1.45 4.50
N VAL A 318 -23.67 0.45 5.11
CA VAL A 318 -22.22 0.33 5.15
C VAL A 318 -21.74 -0.48 3.96
N LYS A 319 -20.64 -0.08 3.34
CA LYS A 319 -19.98 -0.79 2.24
C LYS A 319 -18.60 -1.23 2.72
N ILE A 320 -18.27 -2.50 2.52
CA ILE A 320 -16.90 -3.01 2.61
C ILE A 320 -16.38 -3.12 1.19
N ILE A 321 -15.41 -2.28 0.83
CA ILE A 321 -14.78 -2.28 -0.49
C ILE A 321 -13.49 -3.07 -0.40
N ASP A 322 -13.38 -4.13 -1.20
CA ASP A 322 -12.17 -4.94 -1.29
C ASP A 322 -11.67 -5.04 -2.73
N ALA A 323 -10.95 -3.99 -3.15
CA ALA A 323 -10.61 -3.80 -4.55
C ALA A 323 -9.39 -4.65 -4.99
N ILE A 324 -9.47 -5.20 -6.19
CA ILE A 324 -8.46 -6.10 -6.78
C ILE A 324 -7.73 -5.40 -7.91
N VAL A 325 -6.40 -5.44 -7.94
CA VAL A 325 -5.62 -4.84 -9.04
C VAL A 325 -6.02 -5.48 -10.39
N GLN A 326 -6.38 -4.62 -11.35
CA GLN A 326 -6.88 -5.02 -12.66
C GLN A 326 -5.82 -4.70 -13.73
N ASP A 327 -4.86 -5.59 -13.90
CA ASP A 327 -3.96 -5.56 -15.07
C ASP A 327 -4.74 -5.86 -16.36
N LYS A 328 -4.13 -5.59 -17.51
CA LYS A 328 -4.73 -5.89 -18.83
C LYS A 328 -5.17 -7.35 -19.00
N VAL A 329 -4.42 -8.27 -18.41
CA VAL A 329 -4.65 -9.72 -18.48
C VAL A 329 -5.48 -10.25 -17.31
N THR A 330 -5.88 -9.38 -16.37
CA THR A 330 -6.71 -9.78 -15.23
C THR A 330 -8.17 -9.91 -15.65
N GLU A 331 -8.72 -11.10 -15.50
CA GLU A 331 -10.15 -11.41 -15.69
C GLU A 331 -10.82 -11.66 -14.33
N ILE A 332 -12.02 -11.13 -14.14
CA ILE A 332 -12.80 -11.35 -12.90
C ILE A 332 -14.17 -11.90 -13.27
N LYS A 333 -14.50 -13.06 -12.68
CA LYS A 333 -15.76 -13.78 -12.90
C LYS A 333 -16.53 -13.87 -11.59
N ILE A 334 -17.75 -13.31 -11.57
CA ILE A 334 -18.66 -13.48 -10.44
C ILE A 334 -19.47 -14.76 -10.68
N HIS A 335 -19.21 -15.78 -9.87
CA HIS A 335 -19.84 -17.09 -10.00
C HIS A 335 -21.17 -17.16 -9.23
N SER A 336 -21.25 -16.45 -8.10
CA SER A 336 -22.44 -16.41 -7.27
C SER A 336 -22.47 -15.14 -6.41
N PRO A 337 -23.57 -14.85 -5.69
CA PRO A 337 -23.63 -13.76 -4.72
C PRO A 337 -22.61 -13.86 -3.57
N LYS A 338 -21.85 -14.96 -3.45
CA LYS A 338 -20.84 -15.15 -2.40
C LYS A 338 -19.45 -15.48 -2.95
N LYS A 339 -19.28 -15.63 -4.26
CA LYS A 339 -18.02 -16.11 -4.84
C LYS A 339 -17.67 -15.38 -6.14
N ALA A 340 -16.43 -14.89 -6.20
CA ALA A 340 -15.79 -14.45 -7.43
C ALA A 340 -14.43 -15.14 -7.63
N GLU A 341 -14.04 -15.28 -8.87
CA GLU A 341 -12.74 -15.79 -9.30
C GLU A 341 -11.99 -14.68 -10.02
N ILE A 342 -10.73 -14.49 -9.65
CA ILE A 342 -9.79 -13.54 -10.22
C ILE A 342 -8.70 -14.35 -10.91
N ILE A 343 -8.52 -14.13 -12.20
CA ILE A 343 -7.59 -14.88 -13.05
C ILE A 343 -6.58 -13.90 -13.61
N LYS A 344 -5.29 -14.17 -13.41
CA LYS A 344 -4.20 -13.43 -14.06
C LYS A 344 -3.18 -14.44 -14.55
N ASP A 345 -2.96 -14.47 -15.86
CA ASP A 345 -2.14 -15.49 -16.52
C ASP A 345 -2.59 -16.90 -16.11
N ASN A 346 -1.74 -17.66 -15.41
CA ASN A 346 -2.06 -19.02 -14.93
C ASN A 346 -2.48 -19.08 -13.45
N LYS A 347 -2.54 -17.94 -12.76
CA LYS A 347 -2.91 -17.87 -11.34
C LYS A 347 -4.39 -17.61 -11.18
N ARG A 348 -5.00 -18.30 -10.23
CA ARG A 348 -6.39 -18.12 -9.82
C ARG A 348 -6.44 -17.73 -8.36
N VAL A 349 -7.26 -16.74 -8.05
CA VAL A 349 -7.58 -16.31 -6.69
C VAL A 349 -9.10 -16.34 -6.54
N TYR A 350 -9.59 -16.92 -5.46
CA TYR A 350 -11.00 -16.97 -5.13
C TYR A 350 -11.33 -15.99 -4.03
N PHE A 351 -12.25 -15.09 -4.30
CA PHE A 351 -12.95 -14.30 -3.28
C PHE A 351 -14.19 -15.08 -2.84
N GLU A 352 -14.31 -15.39 -1.55
CA GLU A 352 -15.45 -16.12 -1.01
C GLU A 352 -15.96 -15.53 0.30
N ILE A 353 -17.26 -15.28 0.39
CA ILE A 353 -17.96 -14.89 1.63
C ILE A 353 -18.31 -16.18 2.39
N ILE A 354 -17.63 -16.40 3.51
CA ILE A 354 -17.73 -17.60 4.35
C ILE A 354 -18.88 -17.44 5.37
N GLU A 355 -19.02 -16.26 5.95
CA GLU A 355 -19.99 -15.97 7.02
C GLU A 355 -20.60 -14.59 6.82
N GLY A 356 -21.87 -14.44 7.20
CA GLY A 356 -22.65 -13.22 7.07
C GLY A 356 -23.82 -13.36 6.10
N ASP A 357 -24.92 -12.71 6.42
CA ASP A 357 -26.08 -12.55 5.53
C ASP A 357 -25.91 -11.32 4.65
N VAL A 358 -24.93 -11.42 3.75
CA VAL A 358 -24.51 -10.34 2.85
C VAL A 358 -24.19 -10.93 1.48
N MET A 359 -24.19 -10.07 0.47
CA MET A 359 -23.89 -10.46 -0.90
C MET A 359 -22.75 -9.62 -1.47
N LEU A 360 -21.96 -10.28 -2.29
CA LEU A 360 -20.96 -9.69 -3.15
C LEU A 360 -21.66 -8.91 -4.27
N SER A 361 -21.23 -7.69 -4.49
CA SER A 361 -21.56 -6.91 -5.68
C SER A 361 -20.34 -6.16 -6.19
N ILE A 362 -20.50 -5.41 -7.28
CA ILE A 362 -19.47 -4.49 -7.78
C ILE A 362 -19.83 -3.10 -7.27
N ALA A 363 -18.84 -2.31 -6.87
CA ALA A 363 -19.08 -0.93 -6.47
C ALA A 363 -19.56 -0.05 -7.62
N ASP A 364 -20.38 0.94 -7.28
CA ASP A 364 -20.83 1.96 -8.23
C ASP A 364 -19.61 2.71 -8.81
N GLN A 365 -19.72 3.17 -10.06
CA GLN A 365 -18.64 3.89 -10.74
C GLN A 365 -17.31 3.12 -10.77
N ALA A 366 -17.37 1.81 -11.04
CA ALA A 366 -16.21 0.93 -11.07
C ALA A 366 -15.08 1.41 -12.00
N ASP A 367 -15.42 2.16 -13.05
CA ASP A 367 -14.48 2.80 -13.97
C ASP A 367 -13.60 3.87 -13.29
N LYS A 368 -14.08 4.48 -12.19
CA LYS A 368 -13.36 5.51 -11.43
C LYS A 368 -12.39 4.96 -10.39
N PHE A 369 -12.32 3.64 -10.22
CA PHE A 369 -11.32 2.99 -9.36
C PHE A 369 -9.94 2.94 -10.04
N ILE A 370 -9.49 4.12 -10.45
CA ILE A 370 -8.19 4.44 -11.00
C ILE A 370 -7.57 5.53 -10.14
N PHE A 371 -6.25 5.54 -9.98
CA PHE A 371 -5.58 6.57 -9.18
C PHE A 371 -4.22 6.94 -9.75
N PRO A 372 -3.84 8.24 -9.74
CA PRO A 372 -2.57 8.68 -10.32
C PRO A 372 -1.33 8.20 -9.60
N PHE A 373 -1.44 7.90 -8.30
CA PHE A 373 -0.38 7.38 -7.45
C PHE A 373 -0.97 6.22 -6.65
N PRO A 374 -0.59 4.96 -6.94
CA PRO A 374 0.57 4.52 -7.71
C PRO A 374 0.31 4.21 -9.20
N ALA A 375 -0.52 5.00 -9.89
CA ALA A 375 -0.90 4.79 -11.29
C ALA A 375 -1.44 3.39 -11.58
N MET A 376 -2.48 3.01 -10.83
CA MET A 376 -3.12 1.70 -10.91
C MET A 376 -4.63 1.83 -11.12
N LYS A 377 -5.20 0.75 -11.66
CA LYS A 377 -6.63 0.50 -11.79
C LYS A 377 -6.97 -0.74 -10.96
N VAL A 378 -8.07 -0.69 -10.24
CA VAL A 378 -8.59 -1.82 -9.47
C VAL A 378 -10.04 -2.10 -9.84
N PHE A 379 -10.45 -3.35 -9.69
CA PHE A 379 -11.83 -3.79 -9.79
C PHE A 379 -12.45 -3.84 -8.39
N PRO A 380 -13.51 -3.07 -8.12
CA PRO A 380 -14.00 -2.89 -6.76
C PRO A 380 -15.06 -3.91 -6.39
N LEU A 381 -14.63 -5.08 -5.91
CA LEU A 381 -15.55 -5.98 -5.22
C LEU A 381 -16.06 -5.29 -3.95
N GLN A 382 -17.37 -5.32 -3.72
CA GLN A 382 -17.98 -4.75 -2.52
C GLN A 382 -18.92 -5.73 -1.83
N ILE A 383 -19.05 -5.56 -0.52
CA ILE A 383 -20.07 -6.20 0.30
C ILE A 383 -20.93 -5.10 0.91
N ILE A 384 -22.24 -5.18 0.69
CA ILE A 384 -23.21 -4.26 1.30
C ILE A 384 -23.65 -4.82 2.67
N VAL A 385 -23.55 -4.00 3.70
CA VAL A 385 -23.88 -4.35 5.07
C VAL A 385 -24.95 -3.39 5.58
N ILE A 386 -26.07 -3.96 6.01
CA ILE A 386 -27.17 -3.23 6.66
C ILE A 386 -27.31 -3.68 8.11
N LYS A 387 -27.88 -2.81 8.94
CA LYS A 387 -28.16 -3.15 10.34
C LYS A 387 -29.03 -4.41 10.41
N PRO A 388 -28.73 -5.38 11.31
CA PRO A 388 -29.55 -6.57 11.47
C PRO A 388 -30.91 -6.20 12.07
N GLU A 389 -31.93 -7.02 11.81
CA GLU A 389 -33.27 -6.82 12.39
C GLU A 389 -33.26 -6.88 13.92
N SER A 390 -32.38 -7.70 14.49
CA SER A 390 -32.15 -7.82 15.94
C SER A 390 -30.70 -7.55 16.29
N GLY A 391 -30.49 -6.68 17.29
CA GLY A 391 -29.17 -6.27 17.75
C GLY A 391 -28.54 -5.14 16.94
N PHE A 392 -27.24 -4.96 17.13
CA PHE A 392 -26.46 -3.84 16.60
C PHE A 392 -25.21 -4.29 15.86
N ILE A 393 -24.92 -5.60 15.83
CA ILE A 393 -23.64 -6.12 15.35
C ILE A 393 -23.88 -7.03 14.13
N GLN A 394 -23.18 -6.73 13.04
CA GLN A 394 -23.03 -7.63 11.90
C GLN A 394 -21.62 -8.21 11.87
N LYS A 395 -21.52 -9.54 11.70
CA LYS A 395 -20.26 -10.25 11.54
C LYS A 395 -20.17 -10.80 10.13
N ILE A 396 -19.11 -10.44 9.42
CA ILE A 396 -18.82 -10.91 8.07
C ILE A 396 -17.44 -11.57 8.08
N LYS A 397 -17.35 -12.73 7.45
CA LYS A 397 -16.07 -13.41 7.20
C LYS A 397 -15.97 -13.68 5.72
N TYR A 398 -14.86 -13.27 5.12
CA TYR A 398 -14.59 -13.56 3.73
C TYR A 398 -13.09 -13.78 3.49
N ARG A 399 -12.74 -14.36 2.36
CA ARG A 399 -11.38 -14.86 2.10
C ARG A 399 -10.98 -14.62 0.66
N LEU A 400 -9.71 -14.23 0.48
CA LEU A 400 -8.96 -14.34 -0.77
C LEU A 400 -8.08 -15.58 -0.65
N SER A 401 -8.29 -16.58 -1.51
CA SER A 401 -7.58 -17.87 -1.45
C SER A 401 -7.01 -18.27 -2.80
N ILE A 402 -5.94 -19.04 -2.79
CA ILE A 402 -5.36 -19.70 -3.97
C ILE A 402 -5.57 -21.22 -3.85
N ASP A 403 -5.47 -21.90 -4.99
CA ASP A 403 -5.56 -23.37 -5.10
C ASP A 403 -4.46 -24.10 -4.31
#